data_AF-A0A8S3EYN6-F1
#
_entry.id   AF-A0A8S3EYN6-F1
#
_cell.length_a   1.000
_cell.length_b   1.000
_cell.length_c   1.000
_cell.angle_alpha   90.00
_cell.angle_beta   90.00
_cell.angle_gamma   90.00
#
_symmetry.space_group_name_H-M   'P 1'
#
loop_
_entity.id
_entity.type
_entity.pdbx_description
1 polymer ?
#
loop_
_entity_poly.entity_id
_entity_poly.type
_entity_poly.pdbx_seq_one_letter_code
_entity_poly.pdbx_strand_id
1 'polypeptide(L)'
;TSRQQDSGSVDIIQELIQDYLDRPSTIILAIIQACNDIETSAAIKYAKMFDPDGERTIGVLTKLDLVDRGAEQKLLEVFENKRIPLKHGYLLVKCRTQEDIDNNIELSEALRKEEQFFSKSSKFHSVPLERRGCPSLARFLTRELVRNIKQALPRLISDLRGKISNVEQQFRHLGIDDYTQLLFTDEARSRYLTDKLFTAMQLFRTEIHGVEEGAQVNNPLYSKRNELNREFYSEMHRSKFENSKLIQLIKSAMIATQGPEPADVCFRLEN
;
A
#
# COMPACT_ATOMS: atom_id res chain seq x y z
N THR A 1 -18.34 3.87 -39.58
CA THR A 1 -18.00 4.54 -38.30
C THR A 1 -17.86 3.57 -37.13
N SER A 2 -18.19 2.28 -37.25
CA SER A 2 -18.19 1.30 -36.16
C SER A 2 -16.85 0.64 -35.80
N ARG A 3 -15.73 1.02 -36.45
CA ARG A 3 -14.40 0.40 -36.25
C ARG A 3 -13.46 1.16 -35.30
N GLN A 4 -13.80 2.37 -34.89
CA GLN A 4 -12.94 3.21 -34.04
C GLN A 4 -13.29 3.16 -32.54
N GLN A 5 -14.42 2.56 -32.15
CA GLN A 5 -14.80 2.42 -30.73
C GLN A 5 -14.22 1.15 -30.06
N ASP A 6 -13.72 0.18 -30.83
CA ASP A 6 -13.18 -1.08 -30.27
C ASP A 6 -11.72 -0.96 -29.78
N SER A 7 -10.89 -0.10 -30.38
CA SER A 7 -9.46 -0.05 -30.03
C SER A 7 -9.21 0.42 -28.60
N GLY A 8 -9.91 1.47 -28.17
CA GLY A 8 -9.77 1.98 -26.79
C GLY A 8 -10.21 0.96 -25.73
N SER A 9 -11.20 0.11 -26.03
CA SER A 9 -11.65 -0.93 -25.11
C SER A 9 -10.63 -2.07 -25.01
N VAL A 10 -9.98 -2.43 -26.11
CA VAL A 10 -8.95 -3.47 -26.14
C VAL A 10 -7.70 -3.03 -25.36
N ASP A 11 -7.27 -1.78 -25.52
CA ASP A 11 -6.11 -1.24 -24.82
C ASP A 11 -6.33 -1.23 -23.30
N ILE A 12 -7.51 -0.81 -22.83
CA ILE A 12 -7.89 -0.84 -21.41
C ILE A 12 -7.89 -2.28 -20.85
N ILE A 13 -8.43 -3.24 -21.62
CA ILE A 13 -8.42 -4.65 -21.20
C ILE A 13 -6.99 -5.17 -21.10
N GLN A 14 -6.11 -4.80 -22.04
CA GLN A 14 -4.71 -5.22 -22.00
C GLN A 14 -3.99 -4.63 -20.79
N GLU A 15 -4.11 -3.33 -20.56
CA GLU A 15 -3.52 -2.64 -19.40
C GLU A 15 -3.97 -3.29 -18.08
N LEU A 16 -5.29 -3.55 -17.95
CA LEU A 16 -5.83 -4.25 -16.79
C LEU A 16 -5.21 -5.64 -16.61
N ILE A 17 -5.08 -6.42 -17.69
CA ILE A 17 -4.46 -7.75 -17.60
C ILE A 17 -2.99 -7.64 -17.20
N GLN A 18 -2.24 -6.68 -17.76
CA GLN A 18 -0.84 -6.45 -17.43
C GLN A 18 -0.66 -6.15 -15.94
N ASP A 19 -1.50 -5.28 -15.36
CA ASP A 19 -1.49 -4.94 -13.94
C ASP A 19 -1.65 -6.17 -13.02
N TYR A 20 -2.41 -7.18 -13.45
CA TYR A 20 -2.54 -8.44 -12.72
C TYR A 20 -1.36 -9.37 -12.97
N LEU A 21 -0.87 -9.46 -14.20
CA LEU A 21 0.22 -10.35 -14.58
C LEU A 21 1.58 -9.91 -14.03
N ASP A 22 1.84 -8.61 -13.90
CA ASP A 22 3.08 -8.06 -13.33
C ASP A 22 3.28 -8.41 -11.86
N ARG A 23 2.19 -8.71 -11.14
CA ARG A 23 2.27 -9.09 -9.73
C ARG A 23 2.84 -10.51 -9.61
N PRO A 24 3.99 -10.72 -8.95
CA PRO A 24 4.62 -12.04 -8.86
C PRO A 24 3.79 -13.05 -8.07
N SER A 25 2.87 -12.58 -7.22
CA SER A 25 1.92 -13.42 -6.47
C SER A 25 0.72 -13.91 -7.30
N THR A 26 0.57 -13.47 -8.55
CA THR A 26 -0.56 -13.88 -9.39
C THR A 26 -0.26 -15.22 -10.06
N ILE A 27 -1.17 -16.19 -9.90
CA ILE A 27 -1.17 -17.44 -10.66
C ILE A 27 -1.80 -17.17 -12.03
N ILE A 28 -1.10 -17.57 -13.10
CA ILE A 28 -1.56 -17.39 -14.48
C ILE A 28 -2.25 -18.68 -14.95
N LEU A 29 -3.51 -18.59 -15.37
CA LEU A 29 -4.24 -19.71 -15.94
C LEU A 29 -4.34 -19.57 -17.45
N ALA A 30 -3.47 -20.27 -18.19
CA ALA A 30 -3.43 -20.22 -19.65
C ALA A 30 -4.41 -21.25 -20.25
N ILE A 31 -5.58 -20.78 -20.70
CA ILE A 31 -6.56 -21.61 -21.41
C ILE A 31 -6.15 -21.74 -22.88
N ILE A 32 -5.95 -22.97 -23.33
CA ILE A 32 -5.41 -23.28 -24.65
C ILE A 32 -6.30 -24.30 -25.34
N GLN A 33 -6.66 -24.03 -26.59
CA GLN A 33 -7.41 -24.99 -27.39
C GLN A 33 -6.45 -26.08 -27.87
N ALA A 34 -6.87 -27.34 -27.75
CA ALA A 34 -6.13 -28.50 -28.22
C ALA A 34 -6.26 -28.61 -29.75
N CYS A 35 -5.44 -27.83 -30.46
CA CYS A 35 -5.34 -27.85 -31.93
C CYS A 35 -3.92 -28.20 -32.37
N ASN A 36 -3.68 -28.20 -33.68
CA ASN A 36 -2.39 -28.58 -34.26
C ASN A 36 -1.24 -27.63 -33.85
N ASP A 37 -1.55 -26.39 -33.43
CA ASP A 37 -0.56 -25.32 -33.16
C ASP A 37 -0.60 -24.76 -31.73
N ILE A 38 -0.74 -25.64 -30.73
CA ILE A 38 -0.72 -25.29 -29.30
C ILE A 38 0.46 -24.38 -28.91
N GLU A 39 1.64 -24.62 -29.48
CA GLU A 39 2.86 -23.83 -29.24
C GLU A 39 2.77 -22.37 -29.71
N THR A 40 1.88 -22.09 -30.67
CA THR A 40 1.68 -20.74 -31.19
C THR A 40 0.56 -19.97 -30.50
N SER A 41 -0.14 -20.62 -29.56
CA SER A 41 -1.26 -20.05 -28.82
C SER A 41 -0.90 -18.69 -28.22
N ALA A 42 -1.74 -17.69 -28.50
CA ALA A 42 -1.57 -16.33 -27.99
C ALA A 42 -1.51 -16.32 -26.46
N ALA A 43 -2.31 -17.16 -25.79
CA ALA A 43 -2.33 -17.25 -24.33
C ALA A 43 -0.98 -17.67 -23.74
N ILE A 44 -0.30 -18.65 -24.34
CA ILE A 44 1.02 -19.11 -23.87
C ILE A 44 2.09 -18.05 -24.16
N LYS A 45 2.09 -17.49 -25.38
CA LYS A 45 3.06 -16.44 -25.75
C LYS A 45 2.96 -15.24 -24.82
N TYR A 46 1.72 -14.84 -24.50
CA TYR A 46 1.47 -13.72 -23.60
C TYR A 46 1.86 -14.07 -22.16
N ALA A 47 1.49 -15.24 -21.65
CA ALA A 47 1.91 -15.69 -20.32
C ALA A 47 3.44 -15.70 -20.17
N LYS A 48 4.17 -16.17 -21.18
CA LYS A 48 5.65 -16.20 -21.18
C LYS A 48 6.31 -14.82 -21.15
N MET A 49 5.63 -13.75 -21.55
CA MET A 49 6.17 -12.39 -21.42
C MET A 49 6.29 -11.97 -19.94
N PHE A 50 5.40 -12.47 -19.08
CA PHE A 50 5.33 -12.14 -17.64
C PHE A 50 5.83 -13.28 -16.74
N ASP A 51 5.92 -14.49 -17.25
CA ASP A 51 6.43 -15.69 -16.57
C ASP A 51 7.29 -16.55 -17.53
N PRO A 52 8.52 -16.11 -17.87
CA PRO A 52 9.36 -16.79 -18.86
C PRO A 52 9.72 -18.24 -18.48
N ASP A 53 9.91 -18.48 -17.19
CA ASP A 53 10.27 -19.78 -16.62
C ASP A 53 9.05 -20.69 -16.33
N GLY A 54 7.83 -20.15 -16.48
CA GLY A 54 6.59 -20.88 -16.26
C GLY A 54 6.41 -21.31 -14.80
N GLU A 55 6.89 -20.53 -13.84
CA GLU A 55 6.87 -20.90 -12.42
C GLU A 55 5.48 -20.82 -11.80
N ARG A 56 4.67 -19.88 -12.28
CA ARG A 56 3.33 -19.56 -11.76
C ARG A 56 2.23 -19.72 -12.80
N THR A 57 2.58 -20.22 -13.98
CA THR A 57 1.65 -20.49 -15.08
C THR A 57 1.16 -21.94 -15.06
N ILE A 58 -0.16 -22.10 -15.14
CA ILE A 58 -0.87 -23.38 -15.25
C ILE A 58 -1.48 -23.46 -16.64
N GLY A 59 -1.15 -24.50 -17.40
CA GLY A 59 -1.75 -24.73 -18.71
C GLY A 59 -3.02 -25.57 -18.61
N VAL A 60 -4.10 -25.12 -19.24
CA VAL A 60 -5.35 -25.89 -19.34
C VAL A 60 -5.68 -26.09 -20.81
N LEU A 61 -5.67 -27.35 -21.24
CA LEU A 61 -5.99 -27.76 -22.59
C LEU A 61 -7.48 -28.12 -22.67
N THR A 62 -8.20 -27.42 -23.53
CA THR A 62 -9.65 -27.58 -23.75
C THR A 62 -9.96 -27.91 -25.21
N LYS A 63 -11.24 -28.18 -25.53
CA LYS A 63 -11.72 -28.58 -26.86
C LYS A 63 -10.99 -29.81 -27.43
N LEU A 64 -10.77 -30.80 -26.56
CA LEU A 64 -10.07 -32.06 -26.87
C LEU A 64 -10.79 -32.92 -27.91
N ASP A 65 -12.07 -32.64 -28.14
CA ASP A 65 -12.94 -33.24 -29.15
C ASP A 65 -12.62 -32.79 -30.58
N LEU A 66 -11.97 -31.64 -30.75
CA LEU A 66 -11.58 -31.08 -32.06
C LEU A 66 -10.17 -31.47 -32.50
N VAL A 67 -9.50 -32.36 -31.76
CA VAL A 67 -8.13 -32.77 -32.06
C VAL A 67 -8.14 -33.73 -33.25
N ASP A 68 -7.44 -33.34 -34.32
CA ASP A 68 -7.26 -34.16 -35.51
C ASP A 68 -6.42 -35.42 -35.23
N ARG A 69 -6.67 -36.49 -36.00
CA ARG A 69 -6.02 -37.82 -35.85
C ARG A 69 -4.50 -37.85 -36.07
N GLY A 70 -3.84 -36.71 -36.28
CA GLY A 70 -2.38 -36.59 -36.38
C GLY A 70 -1.73 -35.71 -35.30
N ALA A 71 -2.51 -34.91 -34.58
CA ALA A 71 -1.99 -33.95 -33.59
C ALA A 71 -2.08 -34.43 -32.14
N GLU A 72 -2.67 -35.61 -31.92
CA GLU A 72 -2.82 -36.24 -30.61
C GLU A 72 -1.47 -36.47 -29.94
N GLN A 73 -0.48 -36.94 -30.70
CA GLN A 73 0.87 -37.16 -30.19
C GLN A 73 1.52 -35.84 -29.74
N LYS A 74 1.35 -34.78 -30.53
CA LYS A 74 1.85 -33.44 -30.20
C LYS A 74 1.16 -32.88 -28.94
N LEU A 75 -0.16 -33.08 -28.83
CA LEU A 75 -0.92 -32.71 -27.63
C LEU A 75 -0.41 -33.43 -26.39
N LEU A 76 -0.15 -34.73 -26.49
CA LEU A 76 0.43 -35.52 -25.39
C LEU A 76 1.84 -35.04 -25.03
N GLU A 77 2.69 -34.71 -26.01
CA GLU A 77 4.01 -34.15 -25.74
C GLU A 77 3.96 -32.79 -25.02
N VAL A 78 2.98 -31.94 -25.35
CA VAL A 78 2.75 -30.70 -24.60
C VAL A 78 2.28 -31.03 -23.18
N PHE A 79 1.32 -31.94 -23.03
CA PHE A 79 0.82 -32.36 -21.72
C PHE A 79 1.93 -32.92 -20.81
N GLU A 80 2.83 -33.72 -21.38
CA GLU A 80 4.02 -34.29 -20.72
C GLU A 80 5.14 -33.27 -20.50
N ASN A 81 4.88 -31.98 -20.78
CA ASN A 81 5.81 -30.88 -20.54
C ASN A 81 7.09 -30.93 -21.41
N LYS A 82 7.08 -31.67 -22.54
CA LYS A 82 8.25 -31.86 -23.40
C LYS A 82 8.50 -30.70 -24.37
N ARG A 83 7.42 -30.02 -24.80
CA ARG A 83 7.49 -28.92 -25.78
C ARG A 83 7.56 -27.55 -25.11
N ILE A 84 6.63 -27.30 -24.19
CA ILE A 84 6.49 -26.01 -23.50
C ILE A 84 6.53 -26.31 -21.99
N PRO A 85 7.68 -26.16 -21.33
CA PRO A 85 7.78 -26.51 -19.92
C PRO A 85 7.08 -25.46 -19.05
N LEU A 86 6.13 -25.93 -18.23
CA LEU A 86 5.52 -25.18 -17.13
C LEU A 86 5.78 -25.93 -15.81
N LYS A 87 6.13 -25.24 -14.72
CA LYS A 87 6.38 -25.89 -13.42
C LYS A 87 5.13 -26.56 -12.87
N HIS A 88 3.97 -25.96 -13.10
CA HIS A 88 2.69 -26.56 -12.73
C HIS A 88 2.18 -27.61 -13.72
N GLY A 89 2.76 -27.68 -14.92
CA GLY A 89 2.35 -28.57 -16.00
C GLY A 89 0.97 -28.21 -16.57
N TYR A 90 0.37 -29.21 -17.20
CA TYR A 90 -0.89 -29.07 -17.93
C TYR A 90 -2.03 -29.90 -17.29
N LEU A 91 -3.26 -29.46 -17.52
CA LEU A 91 -4.48 -30.20 -17.22
C LEU A 91 -5.37 -30.28 -18.47
N LEU A 92 -6.09 -31.38 -18.61
CA LEU A 92 -7.03 -31.62 -19.71
C LEU A 92 -8.46 -31.45 -19.22
N VAL A 93 -9.26 -30.66 -19.91
CA VAL A 93 -10.69 -30.50 -19.59
C VAL A 93 -11.56 -30.59 -20.83
N LYS A 94 -12.79 -31.07 -20.65
CA LYS A 94 -13.84 -30.99 -21.66
C LYS A 94 -14.99 -30.18 -21.09
N CYS A 95 -15.19 -29.00 -21.65
CA CYS A 95 -16.30 -28.13 -21.29
C CYS A 95 -17.55 -28.46 -22.11
N ARG A 96 -18.67 -27.82 -21.75
CA ARG A 96 -19.89 -27.84 -22.56
C ARG A 96 -19.62 -27.29 -23.96
N THR A 97 -20.16 -27.97 -24.97
CA THR A 97 -20.17 -27.47 -26.35
C THR A 97 -21.27 -26.43 -26.53
N GLN A 98 -21.26 -25.70 -27.64
CA GLN A 98 -22.35 -24.75 -27.95
C GLN A 98 -23.69 -25.46 -28.04
N GLU A 99 -23.72 -26.66 -28.64
CA GLU A 99 -24.91 -27.50 -28.72
C GLU A 99 -25.42 -27.94 -27.33
N ASP A 100 -24.52 -28.27 -26.39
CA ASP A 100 -24.92 -28.59 -25.02
C ASP A 100 -25.54 -27.38 -24.29
N ILE A 101 -25.07 -26.16 -24.62
CA ILE A 101 -25.61 -24.91 -24.07
C ILE A 101 -27.00 -24.64 -24.64
N ASP A 102 -27.15 -24.76 -25.96
CA ASP A 102 -28.42 -24.51 -26.64
C ASP A 102 -29.51 -25.51 -26.19
N ASN A 103 -29.11 -26.75 -25.87
CA ASN A 103 -29.97 -27.79 -25.30
C ASN A 103 -30.17 -27.69 -23.77
N ASN A 104 -29.68 -26.63 -23.11
CA ASN A 104 -29.78 -26.40 -21.67
C ASN A 104 -29.33 -27.59 -20.81
N ILE A 105 -28.25 -28.26 -21.20
CA ILE A 105 -27.75 -29.41 -20.44
C ILE A 105 -27.22 -28.97 -19.08
N GLU A 106 -27.70 -29.67 -18.04
CA GLU A 106 -27.26 -29.44 -16.66
C GLU A 106 -25.76 -29.71 -16.47
N LEU A 107 -25.16 -29.01 -15.51
CA LEU A 107 -23.74 -29.16 -15.20
C LEU A 107 -23.38 -30.58 -14.75
N SER A 108 -24.26 -31.22 -13.98
CA SER A 108 -24.13 -32.63 -13.53
C SER A 108 -23.95 -33.58 -14.72
N GLU A 109 -24.80 -33.43 -15.74
CA GLU A 109 -24.75 -34.25 -16.95
C GLU A 109 -23.53 -33.92 -17.81
N ALA A 110 -23.13 -32.64 -17.88
CA ALA A 110 -21.91 -32.25 -18.58
C ALA A 110 -20.65 -32.90 -17.95
N LEU A 111 -20.57 -32.96 -16.62
CA LEU A 111 -19.49 -33.63 -15.90
C LEU A 111 -19.49 -35.15 -16.17
N ARG A 112 -20.68 -35.78 -16.22
CA ARG A 112 -20.81 -37.20 -16.58
C ARG A 112 -20.35 -37.46 -18.02
N LYS A 113 -20.71 -36.59 -18.97
CA LYS A 113 -20.24 -36.65 -20.36
C LYS A 113 -18.71 -36.47 -20.46
N GLU A 114 -18.14 -35.58 -19.64
CA GLU A 114 -16.68 -35.38 -19.55
C GLU A 114 -15.98 -36.67 -19.07
N GLU A 115 -16.47 -37.28 -18.00
CA GLU A 115 -15.93 -38.53 -17.47
C GLU A 115 -16.04 -39.67 -18.50
N GLN A 116 -17.17 -39.79 -19.19
CA GLN A 116 -17.35 -40.75 -20.27
C GLN A 116 -16.41 -40.50 -21.44
N PHE A 117 -16.15 -39.24 -21.80
CA PHE A 117 -15.21 -38.89 -22.87
C PHE A 117 -13.79 -39.37 -22.55
N PHE A 118 -13.30 -39.08 -21.34
CA PHE A 118 -11.98 -39.52 -20.90
C PHE A 118 -11.88 -41.04 -20.70
N SER A 119 -12.98 -41.70 -20.35
CA SER A 119 -13.02 -43.16 -20.16
C SER A 119 -13.10 -43.92 -21.50
N LYS A 120 -13.81 -43.38 -22.50
CA LYS A 120 -13.95 -44.01 -23.83
C LYS A 120 -12.74 -43.74 -24.73
N SER A 121 -12.08 -42.59 -24.57
CA SER A 121 -10.97 -42.21 -25.44
C SER A 121 -9.69 -42.93 -25.05
N SER A 122 -9.31 -43.97 -25.81
CA SER A 122 -8.02 -44.68 -25.67
C SER A 122 -6.81 -43.72 -25.62
N LYS A 123 -6.91 -42.58 -26.30
CA LYS A 123 -5.88 -41.53 -26.44
C LYS A 123 -5.48 -40.86 -25.13
N PHE A 124 -6.41 -40.76 -24.16
CA PHE A 124 -6.20 -40.05 -22.89
C PHE A 124 -6.13 -41.00 -21.68
N HIS A 125 -5.91 -42.30 -21.91
CA HIS A 125 -5.75 -43.28 -20.83
C HIS A 125 -4.40 -43.14 -20.10
N SER A 126 -3.36 -42.68 -20.78
CA SER A 126 -2.06 -42.39 -20.18
C SER A 126 -2.07 -41.17 -19.26
N VAL A 127 -3.11 -40.32 -19.35
CA VAL A 127 -3.24 -39.10 -18.57
C VAL A 127 -3.73 -39.42 -17.15
N PRO A 128 -3.00 -39.00 -16.10
CA PRO A 128 -3.42 -39.23 -14.73
C PRO A 128 -4.80 -38.65 -14.42
N LEU A 129 -5.59 -39.36 -13.60
CA LEU A 129 -6.93 -38.93 -13.15
C LEU A 129 -6.93 -37.55 -12.46
N GLU A 130 -5.85 -37.20 -11.77
CA GLU A 130 -5.68 -35.91 -11.11
C GLU A 130 -5.44 -34.74 -12.08
N ARG A 131 -5.10 -35.04 -13.34
CA ARG A 131 -4.75 -34.05 -14.38
C ARG A 131 -5.79 -33.96 -15.49
N ARG A 132 -6.90 -34.70 -15.38
CA ARG A 132 -8.01 -34.66 -16.33
C ARG A 132 -9.34 -34.40 -15.63
N GLY A 133 -10.19 -33.63 -16.29
CA GLY A 133 -11.53 -33.30 -15.83
C GLY A 133 -11.62 -31.99 -15.04
N CYS A 134 -12.77 -31.33 -15.16
CA CYS A 134 -13.10 -30.10 -14.44
C CYS A 134 -13.04 -30.26 -12.90
N PRO A 135 -13.52 -31.38 -12.28
CA PRO A 135 -13.42 -31.55 -10.84
C PRO A 135 -11.97 -31.62 -10.33
N SER A 136 -11.09 -32.29 -11.09
CA SER A 136 -9.67 -32.36 -10.78
C SER A 136 -8.98 -31.01 -10.95
N LEU A 137 -9.34 -30.24 -11.98
CA LEU A 137 -8.87 -28.86 -12.16
C LEU A 137 -9.27 -27.98 -10.98
N ALA A 138 -10.53 -28.02 -10.53
CA ALA A 138 -11.00 -27.22 -9.40
C ALA A 138 -10.21 -27.54 -8.11
N ARG A 139 -9.98 -28.83 -7.83
CA ARG A 139 -9.16 -29.27 -6.68
C ARG A 139 -7.71 -28.79 -6.79
N PHE A 140 -7.11 -28.92 -7.98
CA PHE A 140 -5.74 -28.46 -8.23
C PHE A 140 -5.61 -26.95 -8.02
N LEU A 141 -6.50 -26.16 -8.62
CA LEU A 141 -6.50 -24.70 -8.48
C LEU A 141 -6.71 -24.26 -7.03
N THR A 142 -7.60 -24.93 -6.31
CA THR A 142 -7.84 -24.63 -4.88
C THR A 142 -6.58 -24.88 -4.06
N ARG A 143 -5.90 -26.00 -4.28
CA ARG A 143 -4.66 -26.35 -3.58
C ARG A 143 -3.56 -25.32 -3.88
N GLU A 144 -3.37 -24.97 -5.15
CA GLU A 144 -2.35 -24.00 -5.54
C GLU A 144 -2.65 -22.60 -5.02
N LEU A 145 -3.92 -22.18 -5.05
CA LEU A 145 -4.34 -20.90 -4.47
C LEU A 145 -4.06 -20.83 -2.98
N VAL A 146 -4.44 -21.87 -2.22
CA VAL A 146 -4.18 -21.93 -0.77
C VAL A 146 -2.68 -21.92 -0.47
N ARG A 147 -1.88 -22.66 -1.24
CA ARG A 147 -0.41 -22.69 -1.10
C ARG A 147 0.19 -21.30 -1.34
N ASN A 148 -0.24 -20.62 -2.41
CA ASN A 148 0.23 -19.29 -2.75
C ASN A 148 -0.17 -18.25 -1.69
N ILE A 149 -1.42 -18.29 -1.19
CA ILE A 149 -1.85 -17.41 -0.08
C ILE A 149 -0.98 -17.61 1.15
N LYS A 150 -0.72 -18.86 1.56
CA LYS A 150 0.12 -19.16 2.72
C LYS A 150 1.55 -18.64 2.58
N GLN A 151 2.11 -18.65 1.37
CA GLN A 151 3.45 -18.13 1.09
C GLN A 151 3.48 -16.59 1.02
N ALA A 152 2.42 -15.97 0.50
CA ALA A 152 2.32 -14.52 0.35
C ALA A 152 1.96 -13.80 1.66
N LEU A 153 1.16 -14.44 2.53
CA LEU A 153 0.61 -13.81 3.73
C LEU A 153 1.67 -13.22 4.69
N PRO A 154 2.79 -13.90 5.01
CA PRO A 154 3.81 -13.34 5.91
C PRO A 154 4.45 -12.07 5.34
N ARG A 155 4.74 -12.06 4.03
CA ARG A 155 5.28 -10.87 3.34
C ARG A 155 4.27 -9.74 3.35
N LEU A 156 3.01 -10.04 3.03
CA LEU A 156 1.92 -9.05 3.07
C LEU A 156 1.76 -8.41 4.45
N ILE A 157 1.81 -9.22 5.52
CA ILE A 157 1.74 -8.72 6.90
C ILE A 157 2.93 -7.81 7.21
N SER A 158 4.14 -8.20 6.79
CA SER A 158 5.35 -7.39 6.95
C SER A 158 5.23 -6.05 6.21
N ASP A 159 4.79 -6.08 4.95
CA ASP A 159 4.61 -4.88 4.12
C ASP A 159 3.54 -3.95 4.70
N LEU A 160 2.43 -4.50 5.19
CA LEU A 160 1.37 -3.73 5.84
C LEU A 160 1.87 -3.09 7.13
N ARG A 161 2.61 -3.82 7.97
CA ARG A 161 3.23 -3.26 9.19
C ARG A 161 4.22 -2.15 8.86
N GLY A 162 5.03 -2.33 7.81
CA GLY A 162 5.94 -1.29 7.31
C GLY A 162 5.18 -0.04 6.84
N LYS A 163 4.09 -0.21 6.09
CA LYS A 163 3.23 0.89 5.66
C LYS A 163 2.58 1.61 6.84
N ILE A 164 2.06 0.87 7.83
CA ILE A 164 1.50 1.44 9.07
C ILE A 164 2.58 2.25 9.79
N SER A 165 3.77 1.68 9.99
CA SER A 165 4.87 2.37 10.68
C SER A 165 5.32 3.64 9.96
N ASN A 166 5.38 3.62 8.62
CA ASN A 166 5.68 4.81 7.83
C ASN A 166 4.61 5.89 8.01
N VAL A 167 3.32 5.51 7.93
CA VAL A 167 2.20 6.43 8.13
C VAL A 167 2.22 7.00 9.56
N GLU A 168 2.45 6.18 10.57
CA GLU A 168 2.62 6.63 11.96
C GLU A 168 3.80 7.60 12.11
N GLN A 169 4.92 7.37 11.42
CA GLN A 169 6.05 8.29 11.43
C GLN A 169 5.71 9.62 10.78
N GLN A 170 4.95 9.61 9.69
CA GLN A 170 4.45 10.83 9.05
C GLN A 170 3.52 11.60 9.99
N PHE A 171 2.63 10.91 10.71
CA PHE A 171 1.77 11.54 11.72
C PHE A 171 2.58 12.15 12.87
N ARG A 172 3.59 11.43 13.38
CA ARG A 172 4.51 11.98 14.40
C ARG A 172 5.24 13.22 13.92
N HIS A 173 5.70 13.24 12.67
CA HIS A 173 6.32 14.42 12.07
C HIS A 173 5.37 15.63 12.00
N LEU A 174 4.07 15.38 11.84
CA LEU A 174 3.02 16.39 11.87
C LEU A 174 2.58 16.77 13.30
N GLY A 175 3.21 16.23 14.35
CA GLY A 175 2.87 16.51 15.75
C GLY A 175 1.59 15.83 16.23
N ILE A 176 1.14 14.80 15.51
CA ILE A 176 -0.02 13.97 15.84
C ILE A 176 0.49 12.69 16.50
N ASP A 177 0.41 12.66 17.84
CA ASP A 177 0.88 11.54 18.66
C ASP A 177 -0.17 10.41 18.73
N ASP A 178 -1.45 10.74 18.59
CA ASP A 178 -2.57 9.80 18.58
C ASP A 178 -3.58 10.17 17.47
N TYR A 179 -3.46 9.51 16.31
CA TYR A 179 -4.37 9.71 15.19
C TYR A 179 -5.73 9.03 15.40
N THR A 180 -5.84 8.10 16.35
CA THR A 180 -7.09 7.41 16.71
C THR A 180 -8.10 8.35 17.37
N GLN A 181 -7.62 9.41 18.04
CA GLN A 181 -8.44 10.47 18.62
C GLN A 181 -8.81 11.58 17.61
N LEU A 182 -8.14 11.64 16.46
CA LEU A 182 -8.26 12.74 15.50
C LEU A 182 -9.35 12.55 14.44
N LEU A 183 -10.02 11.42 14.46
CA LEU A 183 -10.96 11.03 13.43
C LEU A 183 -12.37 10.99 14.03
N PHE A 184 -13.32 11.44 13.23
CA PHE A 184 -14.78 11.24 13.33
C PHE A 184 -15.66 12.43 13.74
N THR A 185 -15.21 13.46 14.49
CA THR A 185 -16.07 14.63 14.80
C THR A 185 -15.37 15.99 14.74
N ASP A 186 -16.12 17.04 14.36
CA ASP A 186 -15.62 18.42 14.38
C ASP A 186 -15.29 18.90 15.80
N GLU A 187 -15.98 18.37 16.81
CA GLU A 187 -15.72 18.67 18.21
C GLU A 187 -14.34 18.15 18.67
N ALA A 188 -13.97 16.93 18.27
CA ALA A 188 -12.66 16.35 18.57
C ALA A 188 -11.53 17.15 17.91
N ARG A 189 -11.73 17.60 16.66
CA ARG A 189 -10.78 18.48 15.95
C ARG A 189 -10.61 19.82 16.65
N SER A 190 -11.71 20.45 17.05
CA SER A 190 -11.69 21.73 17.77
C SER A 190 -10.94 21.62 19.10
N ARG A 191 -11.17 20.53 19.85
CA ARG A 191 -10.47 20.22 21.11
C ARG A 191 -8.96 20.05 20.88
N TYR A 192 -8.56 19.28 19.87
CA TYR A 192 -7.15 19.07 19.53
C TYR A 192 -6.45 20.38 19.13
N LEU A 193 -7.08 21.20 18.28
CA LEU A 193 -6.53 22.51 17.88
C LEU A 193 -6.38 23.45 19.08
N THR A 194 -7.36 23.45 19.98
CA THR A 194 -7.31 24.28 21.20
C THR A 194 -6.17 23.83 22.13
N ASP A 195 -5.98 22.52 22.29
CA ASP A 195 -4.89 21.95 23.10
C ASP A 195 -3.50 22.27 22.52
N LYS A 196 -3.32 22.12 21.20
CA LYS A 196 -2.07 22.51 20.52
C LYS A 196 -1.81 24.02 20.59
N LEU A 197 -2.85 24.85 20.44
CA LEU A 197 -2.73 26.30 20.58
C LEU A 197 -2.34 26.69 22.02
N PHE A 198 -2.96 26.07 23.03
CA PHE A 198 -2.60 26.28 24.42
C PHE A 198 -1.15 25.87 24.69
N THR A 199 -0.72 24.70 24.19
CA THR A 199 0.67 24.24 24.30
C THR A 199 1.65 25.22 23.66
N ALA A 200 1.36 25.71 22.45
CA ALA A 200 2.18 26.70 21.77
C ALA A 200 2.25 28.02 22.55
N MET A 201 1.14 28.48 23.11
CA MET A 201 1.10 29.67 23.96
C MET A 201 1.91 29.48 25.25
N GLN A 202 1.90 28.29 25.86
CA GLN A 202 2.74 27.98 27.03
C GLN A 202 4.22 27.97 26.68
N LEU A 203 4.62 27.34 25.57
CA LEU A 203 6.00 27.36 25.10
C LEU A 203 6.50 28.79 24.83
N PHE A 204 5.67 29.61 24.18
CA PHE A 204 5.99 31.03 23.96
C PHE A 204 6.13 31.78 25.29
N ARG A 205 5.22 31.53 26.25
CA ARG A 205 5.28 32.13 27.58
C ARG A 205 6.57 31.73 28.32
N THR A 206 6.94 30.45 28.31
CA THR A 206 8.19 29.99 28.94
C THR A 206 9.42 30.62 28.28
N GLU A 207 9.38 30.82 26.95
CA GLU A 207 10.48 31.45 26.22
C GLU A 207 10.59 32.96 26.52
N ILE A 208 9.49 33.65 26.76
CA ILE A 208 9.48 35.08 27.10
C ILE A 208 9.83 35.34 28.57
N HIS A 209 9.33 34.52 29.48
CA HIS A 209 9.46 34.75 30.91
C HIS A 209 10.72 34.13 31.52
N GLY A 210 11.36 33.17 30.84
CA GLY A 210 12.45 32.37 31.43
C GLY A 210 11.89 31.43 32.51
N VAL A 211 12.48 30.24 32.64
CA VAL A 211 12.05 29.30 33.68
C VAL A 211 12.54 29.83 35.04
N GLU A 212 11.63 30.34 35.86
CA GLU A 212 11.89 30.68 37.26
C GLU A 212 11.97 29.40 38.10
N GLU A 213 13.03 28.61 37.96
CA GLU A 213 13.42 27.61 38.97
C GLU A 213 14.80 27.01 38.64
N GLY A 214 15.85 27.60 39.22
CA GLY A 214 17.14 26.93 39.49
C GLY A 214 18.02 26.46 38.32
N ALA A 215 17.55 26.44 37.09
CA ALA A 215 18.34 26.03 35.92
C ALA A 215 18.93 27.28 35.21
N GLN A 216 20.23 27.25 34.91
CA GLN A 216 20.90 28.29 34.11
C GLN A 216 20.09 28.58 32.84
N VAL A 217 19.51 29.78 32.77
CA VAL A 217 18.65 30.23 31.67
C VAL A 217 19.52 30.45 30.43
N ASN A 218 19.73 29.40 29.64
CA ASN A 218 20.40 29.48 28.36
C ASN A 218 19.42 29.84 27.23
N ASN A 219 18.55 30.84 27.48
CA ASN A 219 17.58 31.35 26.52
C ASN A 219 18.12 32.66 25.89
N PRO A 220 18.48 32.66 24.60
CA PRO A 220 19.06 33.82 23.92
C PRO A 220 18.14 35.05 23.92
N LEU A 221 16.82 34.85 23.81
CA LEU A 221 15.84 35.94 23.75
C LEU A 221 15.66 36.60 25.12
N TYR A 222 15.56 35.80 26.18
CA TYR A 222 15.49 36.30 27.55
C TYR A 222 16.76 37.07 27.93
N SER A 223 17.93 36.50 27.59
CA SER A 223 19.22 37.14 27.83
C SER A 223 19.35 38.46 27.06
N LYS A 224 18.98 38.47 25.77
CA LYS A 224 19.04 39.68 24.95
C LYS A 224 18.09 40.77 25.44
N ARG A 225 16.88 40.41 25.89
CA ARG A 225 15.93 41.32 26.52
C ARG A 225 16.54 41.96 27.78
N ASN A 226 17.15 41.15 28.64
CA ASN A 226 17.77 41.65 29.88
C ASN A 226 19.01 42.51 29.60
N GLU A 227 19.81 42.19 28.58
CA GLU A 227 20.93 43.01 28.11
C GLU A 227 20.46 44.39 27.65
N LEU A 228 19.45 44.44 26.76
CA LEU A 228 18.87 45.70 26.26
C LEU A 228 18.28 46.54 27.40
N ASN A 229 17.59 45.90 28.35
CA ASN A 229 17.09 46.59 29.53
C ASN A 229 18.25 47.20 30.34
N ARG A 230 19.33 46.45 30.57
CA ARG A 230 20.50 46.94 31.33
C ARG A 230 21.18 48.12 30.60
N GLU A 231 21.35 48.02 29.29
CA GLU A 231 21.89 49.10 28.46
C GLU A 231 21.03 50.36 28.57
N PHE A 232 19.71 50.23 28.42
CA PHE A 232 18.75 51.31 28.58
C PHE A 232 18.86 51.99 29.95
N TYR A 233 18.96 51.23 31.05
CA TYR A 233 19.13 51.82 32.38
C TYR A 233 20.48 52.54 32.52
N SER A 234 21.55 51.99 31.95
CA SER A 234 22.87 52.63 32.00
C SER A 234 22.90 53.96 31.24
N GLU A 235 22.23 54.04 30.09
CA GLU A 235 22.02 55.26 29.30
C GLU A 235 21.14 56.27 30.05
N MET A 236 20.07 55.79 30.69
CA MET A 236 19.18 56.61 31.52
C MET A 236 19.92 57.25 32.70
N HIS A 237 20.80 56.48 33.37
CA HIS A 237 21.61 56.96 34.48
C HIS A 237 22.65 58.00 34.04
N ARG A 238 23.29 57.81 32.89
CA ARG A 238 24.23 58.79 32.32
C ARG A 238 23.56 60.11 31.96
N SER A 239 22.29 60.07 31.57
CA SER A 239 21.54 61.24 31.09
C SER A 239 21.01 62.17 32.21
N LYS A 240 21.24 61.86 33.50
CA LYS A 240 20.82 62.68 34.68
C LYS A 240 19.42 63.30 34.55
N PHE A 241 18.40 62.47 34.30
CA PHE A 241 17.02 62.94 34.23
C PHE A 241 16.46 63.21 35.64
N GLU A 242 16.44 64.48 36.05
CA GLU A 242 15.63 64.93 37.19
C GLU A 242 14.16 65.06 36.75
N ASN A 243 13.38 63.98 36.89
CA ASN A 243 11.93 64.10 36.89
C ASN A 243 11.29 62.92 37.63
N SER A 244 11.00 63.14 38.92
CA SER A 244 10.41 62.15 39.84
C SER A 244 9.11 61.53 39.31
N LYS A 245 8.33 62.26 38.50
CA LYS A 245 7.12 61.76 37.83
C LYS A 245 7.42 60.75 36.73
N LEU A 246 8.50 60.93 35.99
CA LEU A 246 8.89 60.04 34.89
C LEU A 246 9.45 58.72 35.44
N ILE A 247 10.19 58.78 36.56
CA ILE A 247 10.64 57.60 37.31
C ILE A 247 9.45 56.79 37.84
N GLN A 248 8.39 57.44 38.34
CA GLN A 248 7.18 56.74 38.79
C GLN A 248 6.42 56.09 37.62
N LEU A 249 6.32 56.76 36.48
CA LEU A 249 5.70 56.22 35.27
C LEU A 249 6.47 55.01 34.73
N ILE A 250 7.80 55.05 34.76
CA ILE A 250 8.65 53.92 34.35
C ILE A 250 8.53 52.76 35.34
N LYS A 251 8.53 53.01 36.65
CA LYS A 251 8.25 51.97 37.66
C LYS A 251 6.88 51.31 37.45
N SER A 252 5.87 52.12 37.12
CA SER A 252 4.52 51.62 36.80
C SER A 252 4.52 50.75 35.54
N ALA A 253 5.24 51.17 34.50
CA ALA A 253 5.42 50.39 33.27
C ALA A 253 6.19 49.08 33.53
N MET A 254 7.20 49.10 34.41
CA MET A 254 7.96 47.89 34.79
C MET A 254 7.08 46.86 35.49
N ILE A 255 6.24 47.29 36.44
CA ILE A 255 5.26 46.42 37.11
C ILE A 255 4.28 45.83 36.09
N ALA A 256 3.82 46.64 35.13
CA ALA A 256 2.94 46.18 34.06
C ALA A 256 3.61 45.14 33.13
N THR A 257 4.94 45.21 32.96
CA THR A 257 5.72 44.27 32.13
C THR A 257 6.28 43.05 32.88
N GLN A 258 6.06 42.94 34.20
CA GLN A 258 6.62 41.88 35.07
C GLN A 258 8.15 41.68 34.91
N GLY A 259 8.89 42.77 34.69
CA GLY A 259 10.36 42.74 34.69
C GLY A 259 10.92 42.64 36.12
N PRO A 260 12.16 42.13 36.31
CA PRO A 260 12.76 42.02 37.65
C PRO A 260 12.84 43.38 38.35
N GLU A 261 12.59 43.39 39.66
CA GLU A 261 12.62 44.62 40.46
C GLU A 261 14.02 45.26 40.45
N PRO A 262 14.10 46.61 40.50
CA PRO A 262 15.38 47.34 40.53
C PRO A 262 16.31 47.02 41.72
N ALA A 263 15.86 46.21 42.70
CA ALA A 263 16.65 45.84 43.87
C ALA A 263 17.94 45.06 43.53
N ASP A 264 17.95 44.34 42.40
CA ASP A 264 19.16 43.63 41.91
C ASP A 264 20.15 44.55 41.17
N VAL A 265 19.77 45.80 40.92
CA VAL A 265 20.66 46.85 40.42
C VAL A 265 21.10 47.68 41.62
N CYS A 266 22.23 47.28 42.22
CA CYS A 266 22.80 47.95 43.38
C CYS A 266 23.06 49.44 43.08
N PHE A 267 22.15 50.32 43.52
CA PHE A 267 22.32 51.77 43.45
C PHE A 267 23.39 52.18 44.48
N ARG A 268 24.65 52.20 44.08
CA ARG A 268 25.67 52.98 44.81
C ARG A 268 25.45 54.46 44.49
N LEU A 269 24.80 55.16 45.41
CA LEU A 269 24.92 56.60 45.53
C LEU A 269 26.32 56.89 46.08
N GLU A 270 27.27 57.23 45.20
CA GLU A 270 28.44 58.01 45.60
C GLU A 270 28.05 59.49 45.49
N ASN A 271 28.33 60.23 46.57
CA ASN A 271 28.02 61.64 46.78
C ASN A 271 28.48 62.56 45.65
#